data_AF-A0A126ZXV8-F1
#
_entry.id   AF-A0A126ZXV8-F1
#
_cell.length_a   1.000
_cell.length_b   1.000
_cell.length_c   1.000
_cell.angle_alpha   90.00
_cell.angle_beta   90.00
_cell.angle_gamma   90.00
#
_symmetry.space_group_name_H-M   'P 1'
#
loop_
_entity.id
_entity.type
_entity.pdbx_description
1 polymer ?
#
loop_
_entity_poly.entity_id
_entity_poly.type
_entity_poly.pdbx_seq_one_letter_code
_entity_poly.pdbx_strand_id
1 'polypeptide(L)'
;MIDRHAAQVQRARIEGIAAELGPDESLWFEVRSTRHRPGTRWKAAVGRPDRIGTAFSGESPECVLFELDYPSQLPEWLEAMGLRPQQPLPVNWRGMAFFGCAVDCTRPGPHSTQDAA
;
A
#
# COMPACT_ATOMS: atom_id res chain seq x y z
N MET A 1 2.15 13.67 8.54
CA MET A 1 2.09 14.33 7.23
C MET A 1 2.95 13.58 6.25
N ILE A 2 2.30 13.08 5.20
CA ILE A 2 2.91 12.36 4.09
C ILE A 2 3.09 13.28 2.88
N ASP A 3 3.92 12.86 1.92
CA ASP A 3 3.94 13.46 0.60
C ASP A 3 2.71 13.00 -0.19
N ARG A 4 1.69 13.86 -0.25
CA ARG A 4 0.44 13.57 -0.96
C ARG A 4 0.63 13.44 -2.46
N HIS A 5 1.57 14.18 -3.05
CA HIS A 5 1.82 14.09 -4.49
C HIS A 5 2.44 12.73 -4.83
N ALA A 6 3.44 12.31 -4.06
CA ALA A 6 4.01 10.96 -4.18
C ALA A 6 2.93 9.88 -3.98
N ALA A 7 2.04 10.03 -3.00
CA ALA A 7 0.93 9.09 -2.79
C ALA A 7 -0.01 8.99 -4.00
N GLN A 8 -0.32 10.11 -4.68
CA GLN A 8 -1.13 10.07 -5.91
C GLN A 8 -0.39 9.41 -7.08
N VAL A 9 0.92 9.63 -7.23
CA VAL A 9 1.72 8.93 -8.24
C VAL A 9 1.70 7.43 -7.99
N GLN A 10 1.90 7.01 -6.74
CA GLN A 10 1.85 5.60 -6.36
C GLN A 10 0.45 4.99 -6.55
N ARG A 11 -0.61 5.76 -6.25
CA ARG A 11 -2.00 5.35 -6.54
C ARG A 11 -2.20 5.00 -8.01
N ALA A 12 -1.80 5.88 -8.93
CA ALA A 12 -1.97 5.65 -10.36
C ALA A 12 -1.24 4.38 -10.81
N ARG A 13 -0.05 4.11 -10.25
CA ARG A 13 0.68 2.85 -10.51
C ARG A 13 -0.04 1.63 -9.96
N ILE A 14 -0.56 1.70 -8.74
CA ILE A 14 -1.37 0.64 -8.12
C ILE A 14 -2.61 0.34 -8.98
N GLU A 15 -3.31 1.37 -9.45
CA GLU A 15 -4.49 1.23 -10.32
C GLU A 15 -4.12 0.54 -11.64
N GLY A 16 -2.95 0.85 -12.22
CA GLY A 16 -2.42 0.14 -13.38
C GLY A 16 -2.18 -1.35 -13.11
N ILE A 17 -1.52 -1.69 -12.01
CA ILE A 17 -1.28 -3.09 -11.61
C ILE A 17 -2.62 -3.81 -11.36
N ALA A 18 -3.56 -3.15 -10.67
CA ALA A 18 -4.87 -3.72 -10.35
C ALA A 18 -5.72 -3.99 -11.60
N ALA A 19 -5.56 -3.19 -12.66
CA ALA A 19 -6.28 -3.39 -13.92
C ALA A 19 -5.86 -4.67 -14.67
N GLU A 20 -4.68 -5.21 -14.38
CA GLU A 20 -4.13 -6.43 -14.97
C GLU A 20 -4.44 -7.69 -14.15
N LEU A 21 -5.14 -7.56 -13.02
CA LEU A 21 -5.49 -8.68 -12.16
C LEU A 21 -6.70 -9.46 -12.70
N GLY A 22 -6.66 -10.77 -12.54
CA GLY A 22 -7.82 -11.63 -12.74
C GLY A 22 -8.93 -11.39 -11.69
N PRO A 23 -10.15 -11.92 -11.93
CA PRO A 23 -11.31 -11.68 -11.04
C PRO A 23 -11.12 -12.23 -9.61
N ASP A 24 -10.29 -13.25 -9.45
CA ASP A 24 -9.97 -13.88 -8.16
C ASP A 24 -8.61 -13.43 -7.60
N GLU A 25 -7.90 -12.55 -8.31
CA GLU A 25 -6.61 -12.05 -7.89
C GLU A 25 -6.78 -10.76 -7.06
N SER A 26 -5.93 -10.60 -6.06
CA SER A 26 -5.92 -9.41 -5.19
C SER A 26 -4.50 -8.89 -5.03
N LEU A 27 -4.38 -7.59 -4.83
CA LEU A 27 -3.11 -6.99 -4.45
C LEU A 27 -2.75 -7.41 -3.03
N TRP A 28 -1.44 -7.51 -2.79
CA TRP A 28 -0.88 -7.72 -1.48
C TRP A 28 -0.18 -6.44 -1.01
N PHE A 29 -0.36 -6.13 0.25
CA PHE A 29 0.36 -5.09 0.97
C PHE A 29 1.27 -5.74 2.00
N GLU A 30 2.49 -5.24 2.10
CA GLU A 30 3.42 -5.66 3.14
C GLU A 30 4.20 -4.46 3.68
N VAL A 31 4.38 -4.40 4.99
CA VAL A 31 5.22 -3.42 5.68
C VAL A 31 6.29 -4.14 6.50
N ARG A 32 7.55 -3.69 6.37
CA ARG A 32 8.73 -4.24 7.04
C ARG A 32 9.44 -3.18 7.84
N SER A 33 9.95 -3.55 9.02
CA SER A 33 10.87 -2.71 9.77
C SER A 33 12.29 -2.84 9.18
N THR A 34 12.92 -1.74 8.81
CA THR A 34 14.31 -1.73 8.31
C THR A 34 15.28 -1.49 9.47
N ARG A 35 15.38 -2.44 10.40
CA ARG A 35 16.22 -2.33 11.61
C ARG A 35 17.74 -2.23 11.36
N HIS A 36 18.19 -2.16 10.10
CA HIS A 36 19.60 -2.18 9.73
C HIS A 36 20.32 -0.82 9.80
N ARG A 37 19.64 0.30 10.12
CA ARG A 37 20.28 1.63 10.26
C ARG A 37 19.85 2.35 11.56
N PRO A 38 20.62 3.33 12.06
CA PRO A 38 20.22 4.14 13.21
C PRO A 38 18.91 4.88 12.88
N GLY A 39 17.85 4.61 13.66
CA GLY A 39 16.50 5.08 13.42
C GLY A 39 15.62 3.99 12.79
N THR A 40 14.58 3.57 13.50
CA THR A 40 13.59 2.63 12.96
C THR A 40 12.84 3.33 11.84
N ARG A 41 13.12 2.94 10.59
CA ARG A 41 12.29 3.24 9.43
C ARG A 41 11.51 2.00 9.04
N TRP A 42 10.41 2.20 8.33
CA TRP A 42 9.65 1.10 7.74
C TRP A 42 9.59 1.30 6.24
N LYS A 43 9.57 0.18 5.52
CA LYS A 43 9.30 0.16 4.09
C LYS A 43 8.01 -0.59 3.88
N ALA A 44 7.16 -0.06 3.01
CA ALA A 44 5.92 -0.70 2.63
C ALA A 44 5.90 -0.92 1.11
N ALA A 45 5.36 -2.06 0.72
CA ALA A 45 5.20 -2.46 -0.67
C ALA A 45 3.75 -2.86 -0.95
N VAL A 46 3.27 -2.56 -2.16
CA VAL A 46 1.96 -2.96 -2.68
C VAL A 46 2.14 -3.48 -4.09
N GLY A 47 1.54 -4.62 -4.42
CA GLY A 47 1.73 -5.27 -5.72
C GLY A 47 1.21 -6.70 -5.74
N ARG A 48 1.61 -7.48 -6.75
CA ARG A 48 1.24 -8.90 -6.84
C ARG A 48 1.92 -9.71 -5.71
N PRO A 49 1.22 -10.65 -5.05
CA PRO A 49 1.76 -11.37 -3.89
C PRO A 49 3.10 -12.06 -4.14
N ASP A 50 3.29 -12.65 -5.32
CA ASP A 50 4.51 -13.35 -5.75
C ASP A 50 5.69 -12.41 -6.03
N ARG A 51 5.45 -11.10 -6.14
CA ARG A 51 6.46 -10.07 -6.45
C ARG A 51 6.88 -9.23 -5.26
N ILE A 52 6.07 -9.16 -4.20
CA ILE A 52 6.30 -8.30 -3.03
C ILE A 52 7.67 -8.54 -2.39
N GLY A 53 8.10 -9.80 -2.25
CA GLY A 53 9.39 -10.13 -1.66
C GLY A 53 10.56 -9.49 -2.42
N THR A 54 10.45 -9.40 -3.75
CA THR A 54 11.48 -8.82 -4.63
C THR A 54 11.46 -7.28 -4.61
N ALA A 55 10.31 -6.67 -4.34
CA ALA A 55 10.16 -5.21 -4.28
C ALA A 55 11.02 -4.56 -3.17
N PHE A 56 11.34 -5.30 -2.11
CA PHE A 56 12.22 -4.82 -1.05
C PHE A 56 13.72 -4.91 -1.40
N SER A 57 14.07 -5.63 -2.47
CA SER A 57 15.45 -5.82 -2.94
C SER A 57 15.83 -4.84 -4.08
N GLY A 58 14.87 -4.09 -4.62
CA GLY A 58 15.08 -3.14 -5.71
C GLY A 58 13.75 -2.73 -6.38
N GLU A 59 13.81 -1.82 -7.35
CA GLU A 59 12.61 -1.36 -8.06
C GLU A 59 12.02 -2.52 -8.89
N SER A 60 10.85 -3.01 -8.47
CA SER A 60 10.02 -3.90 -9.27
C SER A 60 8.96 -3.04 -9.97
N PRO A 61 8.82 -3.11 -11.31
CA PRO A 61 7.79 -2.36 -12.02
C PRO A 61 6.38 -2.81 -11.60
N GLU A 62 6.23 -4.05 -11.16
CA GLU A 62 4.98 -4.68 -10.73
C GLU A 62 4.66 -4.45 -9.24
N CYS A 63 5.42 -3.57 -8.58
CA CYS A 63 5.18 -3.16 -7.21
C CYS A 63 5.40 -1.65 -7.03
N VAL A 64 4.69 -1.12 -6.05
CA VAL A 64 4.89 0.21 -5.50
C VAL A 64 5.61 0.06 -4.17
N LEU A 65 6.67 0.85 -3.96
CA LEU A 65 7.42 0.90 -2.71
C LEU A 65 7.36 2.32 -2.15
N PHE A 66 7.14 2.45 -0.85
CA PHE A 66 7.21 3.73 -0.14
C PHE A 66 7.84 3.56 1.25
N GLU A 67 8.48 4.61 1.73
CA GLU A 67 9.12 4.64 3.04
C GLU A 67 8.26 5.38 4.05
N LEU A 68 8.33 4.93 5.30
CA LEU A 68 7.68 5.53 6.45
C LEU A 68 8.76 5.95 7.44
N ASP A 69 8.82 7.25 7.70
CA ASP A 69 9.64 7.80 8.78
C ASP A 69 8.97 7.60 10.15
N TYR A 70 7.63 7.61 10.16
CA TYR A 70 6.83 7.43 11.37
C TYR A 70 5.71 6.41 11.14
N PRO A 71 5.43 5.52 12.10
CA PRO A 71 4.34 4.54 11.97
C PRO A 71 2.96 5.16 11.75
N SER A 72 2.73 6.37 12.27
CA SER A 72 1.47 7.10 12.12
C SER A 72 1.21 7.52 10.68
N GLN A 73 2.22 7.53 9.80
CA GLN A 73 2.05 7.86 8.39
C GLN A 73 1.35 6.74 7.60
N LEU A 74 1.39 5.49 8.08
CA LEU A 74 0.89 4.35 7.31
C LEU A 74 -0.61 4.47 6.97
N PRO A 75 -1.51 4.77 7.93
CA PRO A 75 -2.92 5.03 7.60
C PRO A 75 -3.12 6.17 6.60
N GLU A 76 -2.40 7.30 6.75
CA GLU A 76 -2.47 8.43 5.81
C GLU A 76 -2.06 8.01 4.39
N TRP A 77 -1.01 7.18 4.27
CA TRP A 77 -0.53 6.66 2.98
C TRP A 77 -1.56 5.73 2.33
N LEU A 78 -2.12 4.78 3.09
CA LEU A 78 -3.12 3.84 2.60
C LEU A 78 -4.37 4.57 2.10
N GLU A 79 -4.85 5.54 2.87
CA GLU A 79 -5.99 6.37 2.48
C GLU A 79 -5.71 7.17 1.20
N ALA A 80 -4.56 7.84 1.13
CA ALA A 80 -4.19 8.65 -0.03
C ALA A 80 -4.01 7.80 -1.31
N MET A 81 -3.57 6.56 -1.17
CA MET A 81 -3.47 5.59 -2.26
C MET A 81 -4.78 4.87 -2.58
N GLY A 82 -5.86 5.11 -1.81
CA GLY A 82 -7.12 4.41 -2.00
C GLY A 82 -7.04 2.91 -1.71
N LEU A 83 -6.23 2.51 -0.73
CA LEU A 83 -6.05 1.11 -0.34
C LEU A 83 -6.80 0.80 0.95
N ARG A 84 -7.46 -0.35 0.97
CA ARG A 84 -8.13 -0.88 2.16
C ARG A 84 -7.56 -2.26 2.49
N PRO A 85 -6.79 -2.39 3.58
CA PRO A 85 -6.42 -3.69 4.12
C PRO A 85 -7.66 -4.54 4.39
N GLN A 86 -7.70 -5.77 3.85
CA GLN A 86 -8.77 -6.72 4.16
C GLN A 86 -8.72 -7.20 5.61
N GLN A 87 -7.58 -7.02 6.26
CA GLN A 87 -7.39 -7.30 7.68
C GLN A 87 -6.93 -6.02 8.39
N PRO A 88 -7.44 -5.75 9.60
CA PRO A 88 -7.00 -4.60 10.38
C PRO A 88 -5.51 -4.75 10.71
N LEU A 89 -4.79 -3.61 10.73
CA LEU A 89 -3.40 -3.62 11.17
C LEU A 89 -3.33 -4.07 12.65
N PRO A 90 -2.53 -5.09 13.00
CA PRO A 90 -2.36 -5.52 14.38
C PRO A 90 -1.87 -4.37 15.26
N VAL A 91 -2.39 -4.23 16.49
CA VAL A 91 -2.01 -3.14 17.41
C VAL A 91 -0.48 -3.04 17.61
N ASN A 92 0.21 -4.18 17.57
CA ASN A 92 1.64 -4.30 17.76
C ASN A 92 2.47 -4.36 16.46
N TRP A 93 1.89 -4.06 15.29
CA TRP A 93 2.57 -4.19 13.98
C TRP A 93 3.91 -3.46 13.94
N ARG A 94 4.05 -2.35 14.67
CA ARG A 94 5.27 -1.54 14.77
C ARG A 94 6.46 -2.30 15.36
N GLY A 95 6.18 -3.28 16.24
CA GLY A 95 7.17 -4.14 16.87
C GLY A 95 7.51 -5.39 16.06
N MET A 96 6.73 -5.70 15.02
CA MET A 96 6.91 -6.88 14.19
C MET A 96 8.05 -6.68 13.18
N ALA A 97 8.66 -7.77 12.74
CA ALA A 97 9.63 -7.74 11.64
C ALA A 97 8.94 -7.35 10.32
N PHE A 98 7.75 -7.93 10.09
CA PHE A 98 6.89 -7.60 8.97
C PHE A 98 5.41 -7.84 9.33
N PHE A 99 4.52 -7.19 8.59
CA PHE A 99 3.08 -7.49 8.52
C PHE A 99 2.66 -7.41 7.05
N GLY A 100 1.82 -8.34 6.60
CA GLY A 100 1.26 -8.28 5.26
C GLY A 100 -0.16 -8.84 5.20
N CYS A 101 -0.95 -8.31 4.27
CA CYS A 101 -2.32 -8.74 4.02
C CYS A 101 -2.75 -8.38 2.59
N ALA A 102 -3.83 -9.00 2.13
CA ALA A 102 -4.51 -8.55 0.92
C ALA A 102 -5.08 -7.13 1.11
N VAL A 103 -5.14 -6.37 0.02
CA VAL A 103 -5.71 -5.02 -0.02
C VAL A 103 -6.68 -4.87 -1.18
N ASP A 104 -7.78 -4.19 -0.91
CA ASP A 104 -8.72 -3.76 -1.94
C ASP A 104 -8.35 -2.35 -2.41
N CYS A 105 -8.41 -2.13 -3.72
CA CYS A 105 -8.37 -0.79 -4.29
C CYS A 105 -9.77 -0.20 -4.24
N THR A 106 -9.94 0.91 -3.52
CA THR A 106 -11.14 1.74 -3.70
C THR A 106 -11.03 2.37 -5.07
N ARG A 107 -11.64 1.72 -6.07
CA ARG A 107 -11.90 2.38 -7.34
C ARG A 107 -12.63 3.68 -7.00
N PRO A 108 -12.21 4.85 -7.53
CA PRO A 108 -13.10 6.00 -7.49
C PRO A 108 -14.34 5.54 -8.25
N GLY A 109 -15.45 5.33 -7.52
CA GLY A 109 -16.72 5.08 -8.16
C GLY A 109 -16.98 6.24 -9.14
N PRO A 110 -17.67 6.01 -10.28
CA PRO A 110 -18.22 7.14 -11.00
C PRO A 110 -19.01 7.94 -9.97
N HIS A 111 -18.75 9.24 -9.88
CA HIS A 111 -19.50 10.16 -9.05
C HIS A 111 -20.97 9.72 -9.08
N SER A 112 -21.50 9.26 -7.94
CA SER A 112 -22.93 9.15 -7.75
C SER A 112 -23.44 10.57 -7.83
N THR A 113 -23.78 11.01 -9.04
CA THR A 113 -24.70 12.12 -9.26
C THR A 113 -25.96 11.70 -8.54
N GLN A 114 -26.11 12.25 -7.35
CA GLN A 114 -27.35 12.25 -6.60
C GLN A 114 -28.32 13.10 -7.42
N ASP A 115 -28.96 12.49 -8.42
CA ASP A 115 -30.21 13.00 -8.97
C ASP A 115 -31.24 12.88 -7.84
N ALA A 116 -31.38 13.98 -7.12
CA ALA A 116 -32.53 14.23 -6.29
C ALA A 116 -33.73 14.42 -7.22
N ALA A 117 -34.66 13.47 -7.13
CA ALA A 117 -36.03 13.60 -7.61
C ALA A 117 -36.78 14.73 -6.90
#